data_AF-A0A969KK13-F1
#
_entry.id   AF-A0A969KK13-F1
#
_cell.length_a   1.000
_cell.length_b   1.000
_cell.length_c   1.000
_cell.angle_alpha   90.00
_cell.angle_beta   90.00
_cell.angle_gamma   90.00
#
_symmetry.space_group_name_H-M   'P 1'
#
loop_
_entity.id
_entity.type
_entity.pdbx_description
1 polymer ?
#
loop_
_entity_poly.entity_id
_entity_poly.type
_entity_poly.pdbx_seq_one_letter_code
_entity_poly.pdbx_strand_id
1 'polypeptide(L)'
;MDFKTQLTGLNELLSIIYGDETKLSSLLRELGFEESQIEVIRDTHLERVVAQFLEVIHKRLTNDAGKDTYYQILVRRYGLDGEPSEQLSTIAPKHNYTPEYLKQIFEEIIERVKTKTWQAELKKSLKQIVVQKLGELNQKPALENIVDKLKRLENLKGAADVARLDYESKRAEVLKQIQSQLDALDSEYKPLLESAEENISTLENEIKTDVLLHGESVTGGMYRATFTKGRVSWDNEGMEKYASVHPDVMQFRKQGQPIVSLRVVNKE
;
A
#
# COMPACT_ATOMS: atom_id res chain seq x y z
N MET A 1 -15.86 42.53 -15.81
CA MET A 1 -15.16 41.45 -15.09
C MET A 1 -15.12 41.81 -13.62
N ASP A 2 -15.89 41.12 -12.79
CA ASP A 2 -15.83 41.31 -11.34
C ASP A 2 -14.74 40.42 -10.74
N PHE A 3 -13.62 41.04 -10.35
CA PHE A 3 -12.49 40.34 -9.75
C PHE A 3 -12.85 39.64 -8.43
N LYS A 4 -13.80 40.21 -7.66
CA LYS A 4 -14.24 39.59 -6.40
C LYS A 4 -14.93 38.26 -6.66
N THR A 5 -15.79 38.21 -7.68
CA THR A 5 -16.43 36.98 -8.15
C THR A 5 -15.40 35.97 -8.64
N GLN A 6 -14.44 36.39 -9.47
CA GLN A 6 -13.36 35.52 -9.95
C GLN A 6 -12.53 34.91 -8.81
N LEU A 7 -12.11 35.72 -7.84
CA LEU A 7 -11.32 35.26 -6.70
C LEU A 7 -12.11 34.29 -5.82
N THR A 8 -13.41 34.55 -5.65
CA THR A 8 -14.31 33.67 -4.89
C THR A 8 -14.42 32.31 -5.60
N GLY A 9 -14.67 32.33 -6.91
CA GLY A 9 -14.69 31.14 -7.77
C GLY A 9 -13.39 30.34 -7.74
N LEU A 10 -12.25 31.02 -7.79
CA LEU A 10 -10.95 30.36 -7.70
C LEU A 10 -10.77 29.67 -6.34
N ASN A 11 -11.15 30.31 -5.23
CA ASN A 11 -11.05 29.69 -3.91
C ASN A 11 -11.97 28.47 -3.77
N GLU A 12 -13.17 28.51 -4.35
CA GLU A 12 -14.06 27.34 -4.41
C GLU A 12 -13.42 26.20 -5.22
N LEU A 13 -12.85 26.51 -6.38
CA LEU A 13 -12.14 25.52 -7.20
C LEU A 13 -10.93 24.94 -6.47
N LEU A 14 -10.14 25.76 -5.78
CA LEU A 14 -9.01 25.32 -4.96
C LEU A 14 -9.45 24.37 -3.84
N SER A 15 -10.57 24.67 -3.18
CA SER A 15 -11.17 23.80 -2.16
C SER A 15 -11.57 22.44 -2.73
N ILE A 16 -12.02 22.40 -3.98
CA ILE A 16 -12.34 21.14 -4.67
C ILE A 16 -11.07 20.38 -5.09
N ILE A 17 -10.03 21.09 -5.53
CA ILE A 17 -8.77 20.47 -5.96
C ILE A 17 -8.02 19.87 -4.78
N TYR A 18 -7.85 20.63 -3.68
CA TYR A 18 -6.95 20.26 -2.58
C TYR A 18 -7.67 19.77 -1.31
N GLY A 19 -8.98 20.02 -1.17
CA GLY A 19 -9.74 19.77 0.06
C GLY A 19 -9.74 20.96 1.03
N ASP A 20 -10.40 20.79 2.17
CA ASP A 20 -10.24 21.59 3.40
C ASP A 20 -10.42 23.12 3.29
N GLU A 21 -11.42 23.59 2.53
CA GLU A 21 -11.69 25.03 2.32
C GLU A 21 -10.44 25.82 1.88
N THR A 22 -9.55 25.17 1.11
CA THR A 22 -8.28 25.77 0.68
C THR A 22 -8.51 27.06 -0.08
N LYS A 23 -7.96 28.17 0.44
CA LYS A 23 -7.92 29.48 -0.20
C LYS A 23 -6.55 29.71 -0.85
N LEU A 24 -6.48 30.66 -1.77
CA LEU A 24 -5.21 31.04 -2.39
C LEU A 24 -4.15 31.43 -1.34
N SER A 25 -4.54 32.19 -0.30
CA SER A 25 -3.61 32.60 0.77
C SER A 25 -3.08 31.43 1.60
N SER A 26 -3.93 30.44 1.93
CA SER A 26 -3.48 29.24 2.67
C SER A 26 -2.54 28.41 1.81
N LEU A 27 -2.84 28.27 0.51
CA LEU A 27 -1.99 27.58 -0.43
C LEU A 27 -0.62 28.26 -0.58
N LEU A 28 -0.56 29.59 -0.62
CA LEU A 28 0.72 30.32 -0.64
C LEU A 28 1.53 30.10 0.64
N ARG A 29 0.86 30.06 1.80
CA ARG A 29 1.53 29.76 3.07
C ARG A 29 2.11 28.35 3.08
N GLU A 30 1.38 27.36 2.57
CA GLU A 30 1.89 25.99 2.39
C GLU A 30 3.09 25.92 1.44
N LEU A 31 3.13 26.76 0.41
CA LEU A 31 4.26 26.85 -0.53
C LEU A 31 5.51 27.52 0.08
N GLY A 32 5.40 28.03 1.30
CA GLY A 32 6.49 28.61 2.08
C GLY A 32 6.66 30.11 1.92
N PHE A 33 5.66 30.82 1.38
CA PHE A 33 5.67 32.28 1.33
C PHE A 33 5.37 32.88 2.71
N GLU A 34 6.10 33.94 3.07
CA GLU A 34 5.92 34.65 4.35
C GLU A 34 4.65 35.51 4.31
N GLU A 35 4.08 35.82 5.48
CA GLU A 35 2.84 36.61 5.55
C GLU A 35 2.99 37.97 4.86
N SER A 36 4.12 38.65 5.07
CA SER A 36 4.44 39.92 4.42
C SER A 36 4.46 39.82 2.89
N GLN A 37 4.95 38.71 2.33
CA GLN A 37 4.94 38.47 0.88
C GLN A 37 3.53 38.21 0.37
N ILE A 38 2.73 37.46 1.12
CA ILE A 38 1.31 37.19 0.80
C ILE A 38 0.51 38.49 0.82
N GLU A 39 0.74 39.36 1.80
CA GLU A 39 0.10 40.69 1.88
C GLU A 39 0.46 41.57 0.69
N VAL A 40 1.74 41.62 0.29
CA VAL A 40 2.16 42.38 -0.88
C VAL A 40 1.48 41.87 -2.15
N ILE A 41 1.43 40.55 -2.34
CA ILE A 41 0.76 39.96 -3.51
C ILE A 41 -0.70 40.34 -3.49
N ARG A 42 -1.38 40.19 -2.34
CA ARG A 42 -2.79 40.54 -2.16
C ARG A 42 -3.06 42.00 -2.54
N ASP A 43 -2.20 42.90 -2.12
CA ASP A 43 -2.46 44.34 -2.24
C ASP A 43 -1.99 44.91 -3.60
N THR A 44 -1.02 44.29 -4.27
CA THR A 44 -0.37 44.87 -5.46
C THR A 44 -0.53 44.05 -6.75
N HIS A 45 -0.60 42.72 -6.66
CA HIS A 45 -0.50 41.84 -7.84
C HIS A 45 -1.50 40.68 -7.88
N LEU A 46 -2.49 40.67 -6.99
CA LEU A 46 -3.41 39.54 -6.82
C LEU A 46 -4.12 39.20 -8.13
N GLU A 47 -4.65 40.21 -8.82
CA GLU A 47 -5.34 40.03 -10.11
C GLU A 47 -4.44 39.41 -11.18
N ARG A 48 -3.18 39.87 -11.28
CA ARG A 48 -2.22 39.31 -12.24
C ARG A 48 -1.82 37.88 -11.91
N VAL A 49 -1.62 37.58 -10.63
CA VAL A 49 -1.30 36.22 -10.16
C VAL A 49 -2.47 35.27 -10.45
N VAL A 50 -3.70 35.70 -10.15
CA VAL A 50 -4.92 34.94 -10.44
C VAL A 50 -5.08 34.70 -11.94
N ALA A 51 -4.92 35.73 -12.77
CA ALA A 51 -5.02 35.60 -14.22
C ALA A 51 -3.99 34.62 -14.80
N GLN A 52 -2.72 34.73 -14.40
CA GLN A 52 -1.66 33.81 -14.85
C GLN A 52 -1.89 32.39 -14.34
N PHE A 53 -2.40 32.24 -13.12
CA PHE A 53 -2.67 30.93 -12.55
C PHE A 53 -3.85 30.23 -13.24
N LEU A 54 -4.90 30.99 -13.58
CA LEU A 54 -6.01 30.49 -14.39
C LEU A 54 -5.56 30.10 -15.81
N GLU A 55 -4.63 30.86 -16.42
CA GLU A 55 -4.03 30.50 -17.70
C GLU A 55 -3.25 29.17 -17.62
N VAL A 56 -2.56 28.91 -16.51
CA VAL A 56 -1.91 27.60 -16.28
C VAL A 56 -2.94 26.48 -16.19
N ILE A 57 -4.03 26.69 -15.44
CA ILE A 57 -5.11 25.70 -15.32
C ILE A 57 -5.72 25.43 -16.70
N HIS A 58 -5.99 26.48 -17.49
CA HIS A 58 -6.51 26.38 -18.85
C HIS A 58 -5.58 25.56 -19.74
N LYS A 59 -4.30 25.94 -19.83
CA LYS A 59 -3.32 25.23 -20.65
C LYS A 59 -3.20 23.76 -20.28
N ARG A 60 -3.22 23.42 -18.98
CA ARG A 60 -3.17 22.01 -18.55
C ARG A 60 -4.42 21.23 -18.96
N LEU A 61 -5.60 21.78 -18.74
CA LEU A 61 -6.85 21.10 -19.12
C LEU A 61 -6.96 20.93 -20.63
N THR A 62 -6.50 21.93 -21.41
CA THR A 62 -6.51 21.87 -22.87
C THR A 62 -5.43 20.94 -23.42
N ASN A 63 -4.19 20.97 -22.90
CA ASN A 63 -3.11 20.13 -23.41
C ASN A 63 -3.24 18.65 -23.00
N ASP A 64 -3.69 18.38 -21.78
CA ASP A 64 -3.73 17.01 -21.28
C ASP A 64 -4.98 16.25 -21.79
N ALA A 65 -6.05 16.95 -22.18
CA ALA A 65 -7.31 16.36 -22.66
C ALA A 65 -7.66 16.69 -24.12
N GLY A 66 -7.00 17.69 -24.72
CA GLY A 66 -7.36 18.23 -26.04
C GLY A 66 -8.70 18.99 -26.06
N LYS A 67 -9.32 19.22 -24.89
CA LYS A 67 -10.71 19.68 -24.76
C LYS A 67 -10.77 21.03 -24.06
N ASP A 68 -10.77 22.11 -24.84
CA ASP A 68 -11.03 23.47 -24.35
C ASP A 68 -12.35 23.55 -23.54
N THR A 69 -13.32 22.71 -23.91
CA THR A 69 -14.60 22.56 -23.23
C THR A 69 -14.48 22.27 -21.74
N TYR A 70 -13.43 21.58 -21.26
CA TYR A 70 -13.28 21.29 -19.83
C TYR A 70 -13.03 22.56 -19.03
N TYR A 71 -12.18 23.45 -19.56
CA TYR A 71 -11.93 24.73 -18.94
C TYR A 71 -13.17 25.63 -19.01
N GLN A 72 -13.89 25.67 -20.14
CA GLN A 72 -15.11 26.46 -20.27
C GLN A 72 -16.21 26.07 -19.26
N ILE A 73 -16.36 24.76 -19.02
CA ILE A 73 -17.30 24.24 -18.01
C ILE A 73 -16.91 24.72 -16.62
N LEU A 74 -15.62 24.67 -16.25
CA LEU A 74 -15.14 25.18 -14.97
C LEU A 74 -15.31 26.70 -14.84
N VAL A 75 -15.00 27.45 -15.90
CA VAL A 75 -15.14 28.90 -15.94
C VAL A 75 -16.57 29.29 -15.61
N ARG A 76 -17.56 28.68 -16.27
CA ARG A 76 -18.98 28.98 -16.02
C ARG A 76 -19.46 28.44 -14.68
N ARG A 77 -19.00 27.26 -14.27
CA ARG A 77 -19.42 26.65 -13.00
C ARG A 77 -18.96 27.44 -11.79
N TYR A 78 -17.77 28.04 -11.83
CA TYR A 78 -17.17 28.74 -10.70
C TYR A 78 -17.06 30.26 -10.89
N GLY A 79 -17.40 30.80 -12.07
CA GLY A 79 -17.27 32.24 -12.33
C GLY A 79 -15.81 32.69 -12.50
N LEU A 80 -14.95 31.86 -13.08
CA LEU A 80 -13.50 32.15 -13.21
C LEU A 80 -13.18 33.27 -14.20
N ASP A 81 -14.16 33.71 -14.98
CA ASP A 81 -14.11 34.87 -15.86
C ASP A 81 -14.72 36.15 -15.22
N GLY A 82 -15.10 36.09 -13.94
CA GLY A 82 -15.69 37.20 -13.21
C GLY A 82 -17.18 37.43 -13.53
N GLU A 83 -17.83 36.47 -14.19
CA GLU A 83 -19.28 36.38 -14.32
C GLU A 83 -19.87 35.52 -13.18
N PRO A 84 -21.16 35.67 -12.82
CA PRO A 84 -21.78 34.86 -11.77
C PRO A 84 -21.72 33.36 -12.08
N SER A 85 -21.48 32.55 -11.05
CA SER A 85 -21.45 31.09 -11.21
C SER A 85 -22.79 30.53 -11.65
N GLU A 86 -22.74 29.56 -12.56
CA GLU A 86 -23.93 28.91 -13.11
C GLU A 86 -24.08 27.46 -12.61
N GLN A 87 -25.33 26.98 -12.59
CA GLN A 87 -25.61 25.57 -12.35
C GLN A 87 -25.33 24.75 -13.61
N LEU A 88 -24.94 23.48 -13.44
CA LEU A 88 -24.69 22.58 -14.57
C LEU A 88 -25.92 22.43 -15.49
N SER A 89 -27.13 22.46 -14.94
CA SER A 89 -28.39 22.46 -15.73
C SER A 89 -28.48 23.64 -16.71
N THR A 90 -27.97 24.81 -16.34
CA THR A 90 -27.96 26.02 -17.18
C THR A 90 -26.79 26.02 -18.18
N ILE A 91 -25.67 25.39 -17.83
CA ILE A 91 -24.48 25.27 -18.68
C ILE A 91 -24.70 24.24 -19.80
N ALA A 92 -25.39 23.13 -19.52
CA ALA A 92 -25.61 22.02 -20.45
C ALA A 92 -26.13 22.45 -21.85
N PRO A 93 -27.23 23.23 -21.97
CA PRO A 93 -27.72 23.64 -23.29
C PRO A 93 -26.75 24.56 -24.04
N LYS A 94 -25.90 25.33 -23.34
CA LYS A 94 -24.91 26.23 -23.97
C LYS A 94 -23.81 25.48 -24.73
N HIS A 95 -23.59 24.21 -24.37
CA HIS A 95 -22.61 23.33 -25.02
C HIS A 95 -23.27 22.21 -25.83
N ASN A 96 -24.58 22.29 -26.11
CA ASN A 96 -25.36 21.25 -26.78
C ASN A 96 -25.31 19.88 -26.09
N TYR A 97 -25.26 19.86 -24.75
CA TYR A 97 -25.26 18.64 -23.94
C TYR A 97 -26.57 18.47 -23.16
N THR A 98 -26.88 17.23 -22.82
CA THR A 98 -27.90 16.95 -21.79
C THR A 98 -27.35 17.24 -20.40
N PRO A 99 -28.18 17.64 -19.43
CA PRO A 99 -27.73 17.88 -18.05
C PRO A 99 -27.02 16.67 -17.43
N GLU A 100 -27.48 15.45 -17.73
CA GLU A 100 -26.89 14.20 -17.23
C GLU A 100 -25.50 13.97 -17.82
N TYR A 101 -25.34 14.21 -19.12
CA TYR A 101 -24.05 14.06 -19.79
C TYR A 101 -23.04 15.11 -19.32
N LEU A 102 -23.48 16.36 -19.14
CA LEU A 102 -22.61 17.41 -18.58
C LEU A 102 -22.17 17.06 -17.15
N LYS A 103 -23.05 16.47 -16.34
CA LYS A 103 -22.69 16.01 -14.99
C LYS A 103 -21.58 14.94 -15.04
N GLN A 104 -21.67 13.98 -15.95
CA GLN A 104 -20.62 12.98 -16.15
C GLN A 104 -19.28 13.61 -16.57
N ILE A 105 -19.31 14.54 -17.53
CA ILE A 105 -18.10 15.28 -17.93
C ILE A 105 -17.53 16.07 -16.74
N PHE A 106 -18.41 16.71 -15.96
CA PHE A 106 -17.98 17.48 -14.80
C PHE A 106 -17.32 16.60 -13.74
N GLU A 107 -17.88 15.42 -13.46
CA GLU A 107 -17.28 14.44 -12.56
C GLU A 107 -15.89 14.00 -13.07
N GLU A 108 -15.74 13.73 -14.37
CA GLU A 108 -14.45 13.41 -15.00
C GLU A 108 -13.43 14.55 -14.83
N ILE A 109 -13.85 15.81 -15.01
CA ILE A 109 -12.99 16.99 -14.78
C ILE A 109 -12.53 17.02 -13.31
N ILE A 110 -13.45 16.82 -12.37
CA ILE A 110 -13.13 16.87 -10.94
C ILE A 110 -12.17 15.74 -10.52
N GLU A 111 -12.38 14.51 -10.99
CA GLU A 111 -11.47 13.39 -10.73
C GLU A 111 -10.06 13.68 -11.24
N ARG A 112 -9.96 14.29 -12.43
CA ARG A 112 -8.68 14.65 -13.04
C ARG A 112 -7.91 15.69 -12.24
N VAL A 113 -8.56 16.79 -11.87
CA VAL A 113 -7.90 17.88 -11.13
C VAL A 113 -7.52 17.48 -9.71
N LYS A 114 -8.15 16.45 -9.14
CA LYS A 114 -7.82 15.89 -7.83
C LYS A 114 -6.64 14.92 -7.83
N THR A 115 -6.09 14.57 -8.99
CA THR A 115 -4.92 13.68 -9.04
C THR A 115 -3.69 14.32 -8.38
N LYS A 116 -2.93 13.53 -7.62
CA LYS A 116 -1.73 14.02 -6.89
C LYS A 116 -0.69 14.65 -7.81
N THR A 117 -0.55 14.11 -9.02
CA THR A 117 0.35 14.63 -10.05
C THR A 117 -0.08 16.03 -10.51
N TRP A 118 -1.37 16.22 -10.78
CA TRP A 118 -1.91 17.51 -11.20
C TRP A 118 -1.84 18.56 -10.09
N GLN A 119 -2.19 18.19 -8.86
CA GLN A 119 -2.03 19.02 -7.66
C GLN A 119 -0.57 19.49 -7.46
N ALA A 120 0.40 18.57 -7.52
CA ALA A 120 1.82 18.90 -7.31
C ALA A 120 2.34 19.87 -8.38
N GLU A 121 1.94 19.67 -9.63
CA GLU A 121 2.35 20.50 -10.74
C GLU A 121 1.69 21.89 -10.75
N LEU A 122 0.42 21.98 -10.34
CA LEU A 122 -0.22 23.27 -10.08
C LEU A 122 0.48 24.03 -8.96
N LYS A 123 0.77 23.38 -7.83
CA LYS A 123 1.52 23.97 -6.71
C LYS A 123 2.87 24.52 -7.19
N LYS A 124 3.60 23.76 -8.00
CA LYS A 124 4.87 24.17 -8.62
C LYS A 124 4.69 25.40 -9.52
N SER A 125 3.68 25.41 -10.37
CA SER A 125 3.42 26.51 -11.30
C SER A 125 3.01 27.80 -10.55
N LEU A 126 2.13 27.70 -9.55
CA LEU A 126 1.75 28.82 -8.69
C LEU A 126 2.98 29.39 -7.97
N LYS A 127 3.84 28.53 -7.43
CA LYS A 127 5.09 28.95 -6.79
C LYS A 127 5.98 29.74 -7.75
N GLN A 128 6.13 29.27 -8.99
CA GLN A 128 6.94 29.96 -10.01
C GLN A 128 6.37 31.33 -10.37
N ILE A 129 5.05 31.42 -10.60
CA ILE A 129 4.35 32.68 -10.87
C ILE A 129 4.63 33.69 -9.77
N VAL A 130 4.44 33.27 -8.51
CA VAL A 130 4.59 34.16 -7.36
C VAL A 130 6.06 34.56 -7.13
N VAL A 131 7.00 33.62 -7.26
CA VAL A 131 8.44 33.93 -7.16
C VAL A 131 8.87 34.93 -8.24
N GLN A 132 8.39 34.78 -9.48
CA GLN A 132 8.67 35.73 -10.55
C GLN A 132 8.15 37.13 -10.20
N LYS A 133 6.92 37.23 -9.68
CA LYS A 133 6.30 38.50 -9.30
C LYS A 133 6.97 39.18 -8.11
N LEU A 134 7.33 38.42 -7.08
CA LEU A 134 8.09 38.94 -5.94
C LEU A 134 9.51 39.36 -6.35
N GLY A 135 10.10 38.67 -7.33
CA GLY A 135 11.37 39.03 -7.95
C GLY A 135 11.34 40.38 -8.66
N GLU A 136 10.26 40.68 -9.40
CA GLU A 136 10.03 41.99 -10.03
C GLU A 136 9.98 43.14 -9.00
N LEU A 137 9.51 42.85 -7.78
CA LEU A 137 9.41 43.83 -6.68
C LEU A 137 10.66 43.94 -5.80
N ASN A 138 11.76 43.25 -6.14
CA ASN A 138 12.96 43.14 -5.29
C ASN A 138 12.66 42.66 -3.85
N GLN A 139 11.56 41.90 -3.64
CA GLN A 139 11.21 41.33 -2.35
C GLN A 139 11.98 40.05 -2.05
N LYS A 140 13.31 40.18 -2.08
CA LYS A 140 14.21 39.11 -1.66
C LYS A 140 14.13 38.99 -0.14
N PRO A 141 13.97 37.77 0.41
CA PRO A 141 14.06 37.59 1.85
C PRO A 141 15.43 38.06 2.34
N ALA A 142 15.45 38.71 3.51
CA ALA A 142 16.71 39.12 4.13
C ALA A 142 17.61 37.89 4.37
N LEU A 143 18.92 38.05 4.13
CA LEU A 143 19.89 36.97 4.34
C LEU A 143 19.83 36.44 5.78
N GLU A 144 19.62 37.32 6.76
CA GLU A 144 19.46 36.98 8.17
C GLU A 144 18.29 36.00 8.40
N ASN A 145 17.13 36.22 7.76
CA ASN A 145 15.99 35.32 7.87
C ASN A 145 16.30 33.91 7.34
N ILE A 146 17.09 33.82 6.26
CA ILE A 146 17.51 32.52 5.70
C ILE A 146 18.47 31.83 6.66
N VAL A 147 19.45 32.56 7.19
CA VAL A 147 20.43 32.03 8.16
C VAL A 147 19.73 31.52 9.42
N ASP A 148 18.74 32.25 9.95
CA ASP A 148 18.00 31.84 11.13
C ASP A 148 17.12 30.60 10.86
N LYS A 149 16.51 30.51 9.66
CA LYS A 149 15.80 29.29 9.23
C LYS A 149 16.76 28.09 9.15
N LEU A 150 17.98 28.28 8.67
CA LEU A 150 19.00 27.22 8.61
C LEU A 150 19.45 26.78 10.00
N LYS A 151 19.73 27.71 10.92
CA LYS A 151 20.04 27.39 12.32
C LYS A 151 18.90 26.63 13.00
N ARG A 152 17.65 27.04 12.75
CA ARG A 152 16.48 26.32 13.27
C ARG A 152 16.39 24.91 12.69
N LEU A 153 16.68 24.72 11.41
CA LEU A 153 16.71 23.40 10.77
C LEU A 153 17.80 22.51 11.39
N GLU A 154 18.99 23.05 11.62
CA GLU A 154 20.09 22.35 12.30
C GLU A 154 19.68 21.88 13.69
N ASN A 155 19.11 22.77 14.51
CA ASN A 155 18.60 22.42 15.85
C ASN A 155 17.53 21.32 15.80
N LEU A 156 16.59 21.40 14.86
CA LEU A 156 15.54 20.38 14.69
C LEU A 156 16.11 19.02 14.30
N LYS A 157 17.09 18.99 13.38
CA LYS A 157 17.77 17.74 13.00
C LYS A 157 18.57 17.16 14.15
N GLY A 158 19.33 17.98 14.87
CA GLY A 158 20.07 17.55 16.06
C GLY A 158 19.15 16.95 17.12
N ALA A 159 18.03 17.59 17.42
CA ALA A 159 17.04 17.06 18.36
C ALA A 159 16.43 15.72 17.90
N ALA A 160 16.15 15.57 16.61
CA ALA A 160 15.63 14.33 16.05
C ALA A 160 16.67 13.19 16.13
N ASP A 161 17.95 13.48 15.89
CA ASP A 161 19.02 12.49 16.00
C ASP A 161 19.22 12.02 17.45
N VAL A 162 19.18 12.92 18.43
CA VAL A 162 19.21 12.57 19.86
C VAL A 162 18.03 11.66 20.22
N ALA A 163 16.81 12.02 19.80
CA ALA A 163 15.62 11.22 20.08
C ALA A 163 15.69 9.81 19.44
N ARG A 164 16.28 9.70 18.24
CA ARG A 164 16.50 8.40 17.60
C ARG A 164 17.48 7.53 18.40
N LEU A 165 18.60 8.10 18.86
CA LEU A 165 19.59 7.36 19.65
C LEU A 165 19.01 6.90 20.99
N ASP A 166 18.22 7.73 21.66
CA ASP A 166 17.51 7.37 22.89
C ASP A 166 16.50 6.25 22.65
N TYR A 167 15.76 6.31 21.55
CA TYR A 167 14.81 5.27 21.14
C TYR A 167 15.53 3.93 20.90
N GLU A 168 16.62 3.93 20.13
CA GLU A 168 17.40 2.73 19.81
C GLU A 168 17.99 2.11 21.08
N SER A 169 18.50 2.94 22.00
CA SER A 169 19.05 2.50 23.29
C SER A 169 17.98 1.84 24.15
N LYS A 170 16.82 2.48 24.33
CA LYS A 170 15.68 1.91 25.08
C LYS A 170 15.17 0.63 24.44
N ARG A 171 15.09 0.59 23.11
CA ARG A 171 14.67 -0.61 22.37
C ARG A 171 15.64 -1.78 22.60
N ALA A 172 16.94 -1.51 22.58
CA ALA A 172 17.95 -2.53 22.83
C ALA A 172 17.89 -3.09 24.26
N GLU A 173 17.65 -2.22 25.25
CA GLU A 173 17.48 -2.63 26.65
C GLU A 173 16.26 -3.52 26.85
N VAL A 174 15.11 -3.14 26.30
CA VAL A 174 13.89 -3.95 26.33
C VAL A 174 14.11 -5.31 25.66
N LEU A 175 14.76 -5.32 24.49
CA LEU A 175 15.02 -6.56 23.76
C LEU A 175 15.96 -7.49 24.55
N LYS A 176 16.97 -6.95 25.22
CA LYS A 176 17.87 -7.72 26.08
C LYS A 176 17.13 -8.36 27.26
N GLN A 177 16.20 -7.63 27.89
CA GLN A 177 15.40 -8.15 28.99
C GLN A 177 14.50 -9.31 28.52
N ILE A 178 13.80 -9.14 27.40
CA ILE A 178 12.92 -10.16 26.85
C ILE A 178 13.72 -11.40 26.42
N GLN A 179 14.87 -11.22 25.78
CA GLN A 179 15.72 -12.34 25.37
C GLN A 179 16.18 -13.16 26.59
N SER A 180 16.59 -12.50 27.67
CA SER A 180 16.98 -13.19 28.91
C SER A 180 15.81 -13.99 29.53
N GLN A 181 14.58 -13.50 29.40
CA GLN A 181 13.39 -14.22 29.89
C GLN A 181 13.07 -15.44 29.01
N LEU A 182 13.23 -15.33 27.69
CA LEU A 182 13.06 -16.45 26.76
C LEU A 182 14.13 -17.52 26.98
N ASP A 183 15.40 -17.12 27.10
CA ASP A 183 16.50 -18.07 27.33
C ASP A 183 16.33 -18.83 28.66
N ALA A 184 15.82 -18.16 29.70
CA ALA A 184 15.52 -18.80 30.98
C ALA A 184 14.35 -19.81 30.85
N LEU A 185 13.29 -19.44 30.12
CA LEU A 185 12.16 -20.31 29.86
C LEU A 185 12.58 -21.55 29.05
N ASP A 186 13.37 -21.36 28.00
CA ASP A 186 13.90 -22.46 27.19
C ASP A 186 14.78 -23.39 28.03
N SER A 187 15.62 -22.85 28.91
CA SER A 187 16.47 -23.64 29.80
C SER A 187 15.67 -24.48 30.80
N GLU A 188 14.52 -24.00 31.25
CA GLU A 188 13.63 -24.71 32.18
C GLU A 188 12.84 -25.83 31.48
N TYR A 189 12.22 -25.50 30.35
CA TYR A 189 11.23 -26.39 29.73
C TYR A 189 11.81 -27.33 28.68
N LYS A 190 12.89 -26.95 27.98
CA LYS A 190 13.45 -27.79 26.91
C LYS A 190 13.90 -29.17 27.41
N PRO A 191 14.62 -29.31 28.54
CA PRO A 191 14.99 -30.63 29.06
C PRO A 191 13.78 -31.46 29.50
N LEU A 192 12.74 -30.81 30.03
CA LEU A 192 11.49 -31.49 30.44
C LEU A 192 10.73 -32.03 29.22
N LEU A 193 10.66 -31.24 28.14
CA LEU A 193 10.05 -31.65 26.88
C LEU A 193 10.84 -32.78 26.21
N GLU A 194 12.17 -32.64 26.11
CA GLU A 194 13.06 -33.67 25.56
C GLU A 194 12.92 -34.99 26.34
N SER A 195 12.93 -34.94 27.68
CA SER A 195 12.72 -36.13 28.51
C SER A 195 11.32 -36.74 28.33
N ALA A 196 10.28 -35.91 28.21
CA ALA A 196 8.92 -36.41 27.96
C ALA A 196 8.84 -37.11 26.60
N GLU A 197 9.43 -36.55 25.55
CA GLU A 197 9.50 -37.16 24.21
C GLU A 197 10.29 -38.47 24.21
N GLU A 198 11.43 -38.54 24.90
CA GLU A 198 12.21 -39.77 25.06
C GLU A 198 11.40 -40.87 25.77
N ASN A 199 10.70 -40.51 26.85
CA ASN A 199 9.84 -41.44 27.58
C ASN A 199 8.66 -41.92 26.72
N ILE A 200 8.03 -41.03 25.95
CA ILE A 200 6.97 -41.38 25.01
C ILE A 200 7.51 -42.36 23.95
N SER A 201 8.63 -42.04 23.32
CA SER A 201 9.22 -42.89 22.29
C SER A 201 9.63 -44.26 22.84
N THR A 202 10.13 -44.32 24.07
CA THR A 202 10.50 -45.57 24.74
C THR A 202 9.26 -46.44 24.96
N LEU A 203 8.21 -45.85 25.55
CA LEU A 203 6.95 -46.54 25.80
C LEU A 203 6.26 -46.98 24.50
N GLU A 204 6.30 -46.17 23.44
CA GLU A 204 5.78 -46.58 22.12
C GLU A 204 6.51 -47.81 21.57
N ASN A 205 7.82 -47.89 21.76
CA ASN A 205 8.61 -49.04 21.31
C ASN A 205 8.34 -50.29 22.16
N GLU A 206 8.16 -50.12 23.46
CA GLU A 206 7.70 -51.19 24.36
C GLU A 206 6.32 -51.72 23.91
N ILE A 207 5.34 -50.83 23.71
CA ILE A 207 4.00 -51.19 23.22
C ILE A 207 4.07 -51.92 21.87
N LYS A 208 4.87 -51.43 20.91
CA LYS A 208 5.05 -52.11 19.61
C LYS A 208 5.60 -53.53 19.80
N THR A 209 6.58 -53.70 20.68
CA THR A 209 7.20 -55.01 20.96
C THR A 209 6.20 -55.96 21.61
N ASP A 210 5.46 -55.49 22.61
CA ASP A 210 4.44 -56.28 23.31
C ASP A 210 3.30 -56.71 22.38
N VAL A 211 2.85 -55.81 21.50
CA VAL A 211 1.79 -56.10 20.51
C VAL A 211 2.29 -57.12 19.47
N LEU A 212 3.57 -57.06 19.07
CA LEU A 212 4.17 -58.06 18.20
C LEU A 212 4.23 -59.44 18.86
N LEU A 213 4.57 -59.51 20.15
CA LEU A 213 4.58 -60.76 20.93
C LEU A 213 3.17 -61.31 21.18
N HIS A 214 2.20 -60.42 21.42
CA HIS A 214 0.80 -60.79 21.65
C HIS A 214 0.11 -61.30 20.38
N GLY A 215 0.44 -60.74 19.21
CA GLY A 215 -0.03 -61.22 17.91
C GLY A 215 -1.47 -60.81 17.56
N GLU A 216 -2.06 -59.87 18.30
CA GLU A 216 -3.40 -59.32 18.07
C GLU A 216 -3.40 -57.80 18.25
N SER A 217 -4.38 -57.11 17.64
CA SER A 217 -4.53 -55.66 17.78
C SER A 217 -5.16 -55.31 19.13
N VAL A 218 -4.58 -54.33 19.83
CA VAL A 218 -5.03 -53.92 21.17
C VAL A 218 -5.47 -52.46 21.16
N THR A 219 -6.54 -52.15 21.90
CA THR A 219 -7.06 -50.78 22.07
C THR A 219 -7.06 -50.42 23.55
N GLY A 220 -6.63 -49.20 23.90
CA GLY A 220 -6.58 -48.72 25.28
C GLY A 220 -6.69 -47.20 25.34
N GLY A 221 -7.68 -46.70 26.09
CA GLY A 221 -7.96 -45.27 26.17
C GLY A 221 -8.25 -44.66 24.80
N MET A 222 -7.47 -43.65 24.42
CA MET A 222 -7.57 -42.96 23.11
C MET A 222 -6.65 -43.56 22.02
N TYR A 223 -5.84 -44.58 22.36
CA TYR A 223 -4.84 -45.15 21.45
C TYR A 223 -5.22 -46.57 21.00
N ARG A 224 -4.81 -46.94 19.79
CA ARG A 224 -4.97 -48.29 19.23
C ARG A 224 -3.69 -48.75 18.54
N ALA A 225 -3.17 -49.88 18.96
CA ALA A 225 -2.07 -50.56 18.29
C ALA A 225 -2.62 -51.66 17.36
N THR A 226 -2.34 -51.57 16.07
CA THR A 226 -2.87 -52.51 15.07
C THR A 226 -1.79 -53.51 14.68
N PHE A 227 -2.01 -54.79 15.02
CA PHE A 227 -1.19 -55.90 14.58
C PHE A 227 -1.66 -56.40 13.21
N THR A 228 -0.74 -56.46 12.25
CA THR A 228 -0.98 -57.06 10.93
C THR A 228 0.02 -58.19 10.74
N LYS A 229 -0.47 -59.42 10.45
CA LYS A 229 0.41 -60.54 10.13
C LYS A 229 1.30 -60.20 8.94
N GLY A 230 2.58 -60.58 9.03
CA GLY A 230 3.56 -60.36 7.97
C GLY A 230 3.01 -60.79 6.61
N ARG A 231 3.21 -59.95 5.59
CA ARG A 231 2.72 -60.23 4.25
C ARG A 231 3.44 -61.47 3.71
N VAL A 232 2.68 -62.52 3.39
CA VAL A 232 3.18 -63.65 2.62
C VAL A 232 3.34 -63.19 1.18
N SER A 233 4.57 -63.00 0.74
CA SER A 233 4.92 -62.80 -0.67
C SER A 233 5.49 -64.11 -1.21
N TRP A 234 4.98 -64.54 -2.35
CA TRP A 234 5.55 -65.65 -3.11
C TRP A 234 6.69 -65.14 -3.98
N ASP A 235 7.73 -65.95 -4.15
CA ASP A 235 8.72 -65.73 -5.19
C ASP A 235 8.06 -65.94 -6.56
N ASN A 236 7.80 -64.85 -7.27
CA ASN A 236 7.11 -64.89 -8.54
C ASN A 236 7.90 -65.71 -9.58
N GLU A 237 9.23 -65.67 -9.57
CA GLU A 237 10.04 -66.41 -10.55
C GLU A 237 9.98 -67.92 -10.28
N GLY A 238 10.11 -68.31 -9.01
CA GLY A 238 9.91 -69.70 -8.58
C GLY A 238 8.51 -70.23 -8.90
N MET A 239 7.48 -69.42 -8.67
CA MET A 239 6.09 -69.78 -8.99
C MET A 239 5.84 -69.90 -10.50
N GLU A 240 6.44 -69.05 -11.32
CA GLU A 240 6.35 -69.17 -12.78
C GLU A 240 7.04 -70.44 -13.30
N LYS A 241 8.20 -70.83 -12.73
CA LYS A 241 8.85 -72.10 -13.05
C LYS A 241 8.00 -73.30 -12.63
N TYR A 242 7.42 -73.28 -11.44
CA TYR A 242 6.53 -74.36 -10.97
C TYR A 242 5.28 -74.48 -11.85
N ALA A 243 4.67 -73.35 -12.24
CA ALA A 243 3.50 -73.32 -13.10
C ALA A 243 3.76 -73.89 -14.51
N SER A 244 5.01 -73.92 -14.99
CA SER A 244 5.36 -74.54 -16.27
C SER A 244 5.21 -76.07 -16.27
N VAL A 245 5.40 -76.71 -15.10
CA VAL A 245 5.26 -78.16 -14.91
C VAL A 245 3.87 -78.51 -14.37
N HIS A 246 3.24 -77.58 -13.66
CA HIS A 246 1.90 -77.71 -13.06
C HIS A 246 1.00 -76.52 -13.47
N PRO A 247 0.43 -76.53 -14.69
CA PRO A 247 -0.36 -75.41 -15.22
C PRO A 247 -1.67 -75.14 -14.47
N ASP A 248 -2.14 -76.11 -13.69
CA ASP A 248 -3.30 -76.03 -12.82
C ASP A 248 -3.18 -74.92 -11.78
N VAL A 249 -1.98 -74.48 -11.43
CA VAL A 249 -1.76 -73.35 -10.51
C VAL A 249 -2.13 -71.99 -11.14
N MET A 250 -2.06 -71.87 -12.46
CA MET A 250 -2.31 -70.60 -13.17
C MET A 250 -3.74 -70.09 -12.99
N GLN A 251 -4.71 -70.99 -12.77
CA GLN A 251 -6.11 -70.60 -12.52
C GLN A 251 -6.28 -69.77 -11.24
N PHE A 252 -5.32 -69.82 -10.31
CA PHE A 252 -5.35 -69.08 -9.04
C PHE A 252 -4.58 -67.75 -9.10
N ARG A 253 -3.89 -67.44 -10.21
CA ARG A 253 -3.18 -66.17 -10.40
C ARG A 253 -4.19 -65.04 -10.60
N LYS A 254 -4.18 -64.04 -9.72
CA LYS A 254 -4.96 -62.80 -9.88
C LYS A 254 -4.01 -61.65 -10.25
N GLN A 255 -4.26 -60.99 -11.38
CA GLN A 255 -3.49 -59.82 -11.81
C GLN A 255 -4.31 -58.54 -11.56
N GLY A 256 -3.73 -57.61 -10.78
CA GLY A 256 -4.33 -56.31 -10.52
C GLY A 256 -4.20 -55.34 -11.71
N GLN A 257 -4.97 -54.26 -11.68
CA GLN A 257 -4.87 -53.20 -12.69
C GLN A 257 -3.48 -52.53 -12.65
N PRO A 258 -2.92 -52.12 -13.80
CA PRO A 258 -1.65 -51.41 -13.84
C PRO A 258 -1.76 -50.07 -13.09
N ILE A 259 -0.80 -49.81 -12.18
CA ILE A 259 -0.69 -48.56 -11.41
C ILE A 259 0.67 -47.92 -11.74
N VAL A 260 0.69 -46.61 -12.00
CA VAL A 260 1.91 -45.82 -12.18
C VAL A 260 2.13 -44.96 -10.92
N SER A 261 3.28 -45.11 -10.26
CA SER A 261 3.71 -44.23 -9.17
C SER A 261 4.98 -43.47 -9.56
N LEU A 262 4.96 -42.14 -9.45
CA LEU A 262 6.13 -41.29 -9.66
C LEU A 262 6.85 -41.09 -8.32
N ARG A 263 8.17 -41.34 -8.27
CA ARG A 263 9.05 -40.97 -7.15
C ARG A 263 10.19 -40.10 -7.66
N VAL A 264 10.60 -39.14 -6.85
CA VAL A 264 11.75 -38.28 -7.13
C VAL A 264 13.04 -39.11 -7.01
N VAL A 265 13.83 -39.14 -8.07
CA VAL A 265 15.18 -39.73 -8.04
C VAL A 265 16.12 -38.61 -7.60
N ASN A 266 16.56 -38.65 -6.34
CA ASN A 266 17.70 -37.86 -5.93
C ASN A 266 18.93 -38.44 -6.64
N LYS A 267 19.51 -37.67 -7.56
CA LYS A 267 20.83 -37.96 -8.12
C LYS A 267 21.87 -37.61 -7.05
N GLU A 268 22.69 -38.58 -6.67
CA GLU A 268 23.99 -38.34 -6.02
C GLU A 268 24.87 -37.43 -6.89
#